data_AF-A0A919WQ78-F1
#
_entry.id   AF-A0A919WQ78-F1
#
_cell.length_a   1.000
_cell.length_b   1.000
_cell.length_c   1.000
_cell.angle_alpha   90.00
_cell.angle_beta   90.00
_cell.angle_gamma   90.00
#
_symmetry.space_group_name_H-M   'P 1'
#
loop_
_entity.id
_entity.type
_entity.pdbx_description
1 polymer ?
#
loop_
_entity_poly.entity_id
_entity_poly.type
_entity_poly.pdbx_seq_one_letter_code
_entity_poly.pdbx_strand_id
1 'polypeptide(L)'
;MKIQKITLKEYEIREVDGEYETVYFNEKTYPAFLSNYALKKGKEMGLIQTSILSELHRFVEMSQTGSIANLNEENMLNVVYLGFISANRKVEMSYEDFLDRYHYSVMETAELYGELIEDAVDREENNFAKGFEDSADKSKSGKK
;
A
#
# COMPACT_ATOMS: atom_id res chain seq x y z
N MET A 1 11.14 12.29 6.95
CA MET A 1 10.14 11.24 7.30
C MET A 1 8.79 11.89 7.47
N LYS A 2 7.94 11.82 6.44
CA LYS A 2 6.51 12.08 6.61
C LYS A 2 5.86 10.74 7.00
N ILE A 3 4.94 10.78 7.97
CA ILE A 3 4.10 9.61 8.29
C ILE A 3 2.80 9.85 7.57
N GLN A 4 2.46 8.96 6.64
CA GLN A 4 1.24 9.08 5.88
C GLN A 4 0.04 8.62 6.71
N LYS A 5 -1.15 8.99 6.25
CA LYS A 5 -2.40 8.76 6.96
C LYS A 5 -3.40 8.05 6.05
N ILE A 6 -4.11 7.10 6.63
CA ILE A 6 -5.18 6.36 5.95
C ILE A 6 -6.41 6.43 6.82
N THR A 7 -7.52 6.88 6.25
CA THR A 7 -8.81 6.91 6.94
C THR A 7 -9.62 5.70 6.49
N LEU A 8 -9.99 4.87 7.46
CA LEU A 8 -10.83 3.69 7.27
C LEU A 8 -12.19 3.95 7.93
N LYS A 9 -13.27 3.55 7.27
CA LYS A 9 -14.65 3.74 7.74
C LYS A 9 -15.50 2.55 7.35
N GLU A 10 -16.52 2.26 8.14
CA GLU A 10 -17.52 1.24 7.80
C GLU A 10 -18.64 1.90 6.99
N TYR A 11 -19.42 1.09 6.27
CA TYR A 11 -20.61 1.57 5.59
C TYR A 11 -21.79 0.63 5.78
N GLU A 12 -22.98 1.19 5.61
CA GLU A 12 -24.24 0.45 5.56
C GLU A 12 -25.16 1.09 4.53
N ILE A 13 -26.08 0.29 3.99
CA ILE A 13 -27.12 0.78 3.10
C ILE A 13 -28.35 1.01 3.98
N ARG A 14 -28.82 2.26 4.04
CA ARG A 14 -30.02 2.66 4.81
C ARG A 14 -31.04 3.32 3.90
N GLU A 15 -32.30 3.13 4.22
CA GLU A 15 -33.37 3.92 3.62
C GLU A 15 -33.41 5.31 4.29
N VAL A 16 -33.22 6.36 3.50
CA VAL A 16 -33.27 7.76 3.89
C VAL A 16 -34.27 8.44 2.96
N ASP A 17 -35.34 8.99 3.53
CA ASP A 17 -36.40 9.69 2.78
C ASP A 17 -37.02 8.90 1.60
N GLY A 18 -37.08 7.56 1.71
CA GLY A 18 -37.66 6.67 0.71
C GLY A 18 -36.69 6.22 -0.39
N GLU A 19 -35.42 6.62 -0.32
CA GLU A 19 -34.34 6.16 -1.19
C GLU A 19 -33.27 5.41 -0.38
N TYR A 20 -32.58 4.45 -1.01
CA TYR A 20 -31.48 3.74 -0.36
C TYR A 20 -30.16 4.48 -0.58
N GLU A 21 -29.51 4.87 0.50
CA GLU A 21 -28.23 5.58 0.49
C GLU A 21 -27.14 4.79 1.23
N THR A 22 -25.90 4.94 0.78
CA THR A 22 -24.72 4.45 1.50
C THR A 22 -24.33 5.44 2.59
N VAL A 23 -24.44 5.02 3.84
CA VAL A 23 -24.06 5.83 5.01
C VAL A 23 -22.74 5.30 5.57
N TYR A 24 -21.75 6.18 5.69
CA TYR A 24 -20.46 5.85 6.30
C TYR A 24 -20.43 6.19 7.79
N PHE A 25 -19.83 5.32 8.59
CA PHE A 25 -19.71 5.51 10.04
C PHE A 25 -18.42 4.87 10.57
N ASN A 26 -18.14 5.03 11.87
CA ASN A 26 -16.93 4.51 12.53
C ASN A 26 -15.61 4.93 11.85
N GLU A 27 -15.54 6.19 11.38
CA GLU A 27 -14.36 6.73 10.73
C GLU A 27 -13.16 6.79 11.69
N LYS A 28 -12.02 6.27 11.25
CA LYS A 28 -10.77 6.30 12.01
C LYS A 28 -9.56 6.44 11.12
N THR A 29 -8.69 7.38 11.47
CA THR A 29 -7.41 7.61 10.80
C THR A 29 -6.28 6.81 11.45
N TYR A 30 -5.49 6.14 10.62
CA TYR A 30 -4.34 5.33 10.99
C TYR A 30 -3.06 5.88 10.36
N PRO A 31 -1.91 5.79 11.03
CA PRO A 31 -0.62 6.05 10.40
C PRO A 31 -0.30 4.97 9.36
N ALA A 32 0.50 5.31 8.35
CA ALA A 32 1.02 4.36 7.37
C ALA A 32 2.45 4.71 6.96
N PHE A 33 3.28 3.68 6.79
CA PHE A 33 4.63 3.79 6.23
C PHE A 33 5.16 2.43 5.80
N LEU A 34 6.02 2.37 4.79
CA LEU A 34 6.67 1.10 4.42
C LEU A 34 7.90 0.80 5.28
N SER A 35 8.12 -0.49 5.54
CA SER A 35 9.28 -1.01 6.24
C SER A 35 9.68 -2.38 5.71
N ASN A 36 10.93 -2.77 5.90
CA ASN A 36 11.42 -4.11 5.53
C ASN A 36 10.62 -5.24 6.20
N TYR A 37 10.09 -5.01 7.41
CA TYR A 37 9.19 -5.94 8.09
C TYR A 37 7.90 -6.17 7.28
N ALA A 38 7.27 -5.09 6.82
CA ALA A 38 6.03 -5.18 6.06
C ALA A 38 6.26 -5.82 4.69
N LEU A 39 7.38 -5.52 4.01
CA LEU A 39 7.74 -6.20 2.76
C LEU A 39 7.91 -7.72 2.96
N LYS A 40 8.60 -8.13 4.03
CA LYS A 40 8.77 -9.55 4.37
C LYS A 40 7.40 -10.21 4.65
N LYS A 41 6.57 -9.59 5.48
CA LYS A 41 5.25 -10.10 5.82
C LYS A 41 4.32 -10.16 4.60
N GLY A 42 4.37 -9.16 3.73
CA GLY A 42 3.62 -9.14 2.47
C GLY A 42 3.98 -10.29 1.55
N LYS A 43 5.26 -10.69 1.48
CA LYS A 43 5.69 -11.90 0.77
C LYS A 43 5.13 -13.17 1.40
N GLU A 44 5.20 -13.29 2.72
CA GLU A 44 4.66 -14.45 3.46
C GLU A 44 3.13 -14.59 3.27
N MET A 45 2.42 -13.46 3.13
CA MET A 45 0.98 -13.41 2.88
C MET A 45 0.61 -13.56 1.39
N GLY A 46 1.58 -13.61 0.48
CA GLY A 46 1.32 -13.67 -0.97
C GLY A 46 0.85 -12.34 -1.60
N LEU A 47 0.75 -11.27 -0.81
CA LEU A 47 0.35 -9.92 -1.26
C LEU A 47 1.46 -9.19 -2.03
N ILE A 48 2.71 -9.61 -1.83
CA ILE A 48 3.85 -9.16 -2.62
C ILE A 48 4.46 -10.34 -3.34
N GLN A 49 4.46 -10.24 -4.67
CA GLN A 49 5.28 -11.06 -5.55
C GLN A 49 6.47 -10.25 -6.05
N THR A 50 7.49 -10.94 -6.58
CA THR A 50 8.68 -10.29 -7.15
C THR A 50 8.32 -9.33 -8.29
N SER A 51 7.23 -9.57 -9.01
CA SER A 51 6.65 -8.66 -10.01
C SER A 51 6.24 -7.32 -9.39
N ILE A 52 5.52 -7.34 -8.27
CA ILE A 52 5.05 -6.13 -7.56
C ILE A 52 6.24 -5.31 -7.06
N LEU A 53 7.30 -5.97 -6.56
CA LEU A 53 8.53 -5.27 -6.19
C LEU A 53 9.24 -4.67 -7.40
N SER A 54 9.26 -5.38 -8.53
CA SER A 54 9.85 -4.86 -9.76
C SER A 54 9.06 -3.66 -10.31
N GLU A 55 7.74 -3.68 -10.17
CA GLU A 55 6.85 -2.56 -10.51
C GLU A 55 7.07 -1.37 -9.57
N LEU A 56 7.22 -1.63 -8.27
CA LEU A 56 7.49 -0.59 -7.27
C LEU A 56 8.87 0.06 -7.51
N HIS A 57 9.88 -0.71 -7.93
CA HIS A 57 11.19 -0.17 -8.33
C HIS A 57 11.08 0.71 -9.57
N ARG A 58 10.35 0.25 -10.60
CA ARG A 58 10.08 1.04 -11.80
C ARG A 58 9.30 2.31 -11.48
N PHE A 59 8.36 2.24 -10.54
CA PHE A 59 7.61 3.41 -10.10
C PHE A 59 8.53 4.45 -9.44
N VAL A 60 9.49 4.04 -8.60
CA VAL A 60 10.51 4.96 -8.07
C VAL A 60 11.26 5.65 -9.21
N GLU A 61 11.73 4.89 -10.20
CA GLU A 61 12.43 5.44 -11.37
C GLU A 61 11.54 6.38 -12.21
N MET A 62 10.27 6.02 -12.40
CA MET A 62 9.33 6.75 -13.25
C MET A 62 8.69 7.96 -12.57
N SER A 63 8.50 7.93 -11.24
CA SER A 63 7.96 9.05 -10.45
C SER A 63 8.87 10.27 -10.52
N GLN A 64 10.19 10.06 -10.58
CA GLN A 64 11.18 11.10 -10.88
C GLN A 64 11.04 11.71 -12.29
N THR A 65 10.35 11.02 -13.21
CA THR A 65 10.11 11.45 -14.59
C THR A 65 8.67 11.91 -14.86
N GLY A 66 7.77 11.84 -13.86
CA GLY A 66 6.39 12.32 -13.94
C GLY A 66 5.38 11.39 -14.64
N SER A 67 5.69 10.10 -14.83
CA SER A 67 4.78 9.13 -15.45
C SER A 67 4.32 8.07 -14.44
N ILE A 68 3.06 8.13 -14.02
CA ILE A 68 2.44 7.16 -13.08
C ILE A 68 1.56 6.14 -13.84
N ALA A 69 1.50 6.22 -15.16
CA ALA A 69 0.57 5.42 -15.96
C ALA A 69 0.92 3.93 -15.97
N ASN A 70 -0.09 3.08 -15.72
CA ASN A 70 -0.12 1.61 -15.79
C ASN A 70 0.11 0.81 -14.50
N LEU A 71 -0.13 1.40 -13.33
CA LEU A 71 -0.17 0.62 -12.08
C LEU A 71 -1.49 -0.15 -11.95
N ASN A 72 -1.40 -1.42 -11.56
CA ASN A 72 -2.57 -2.22 -11.19
C ASN A 72 -3.09 -1.75 -9.81
N GLU A 73 -4.37 -1.42 -9.72
CA GLU A 73 -5.03 -1.02 -8.48
C GLU A 73 -4.85 -2.04 -7.35
N GLU A 74 -4.93 -3.33 -7.65
CA GLU A 74 -4.67 -4.40 -6.68
C GLU A 74 -3.26 -4.30 -6.09
N ASN A 75 -2.26 -3.99 -6.91
CA ASN A 75 -0.88 -3.82 -6.46
C ASN A 75 -0.72 -2.56 -5.61
N MET A 76 -1.44 -1.48 -5.92
CA MET A 76 -1.46 -0.27 -5.10
C MET A 76 -2.10 -0.56 -3.73
N LEU A 77 -3.25 -1.22 -3.71
CA LEU A 77 -3.97 -1.62 -2.48
C LEU A 77 -3.12 -2.55 -1.60
N ASN A 78 -2.43 -3.52 -2.19
CA ASN A 78 -1.49 -4.39 -1.49
C ASN A 78 -0.42 -3.57 -0.76
N VAL A 79 0.18 -2.60 -1.44
CA VAL A 79 1.24 -1.76 -0.86
C VAL A 79 0.70 -0.80 0.20
N VAL A 80 -0.47 -0.22 -0.01
CA VAL A 80 -1.17 0.63 0.97
C VAL A 80 -1.48 -0.15 2.24
N TYR A 81 -2.00 -1.38 2.13
CA TYR A 81 -2.23 -2.26 3.26
C TYR A 81 -0.94 -2.62 4.00
N LEU A 82 0.16 -2.82 3.28
CA LEU A 82 1.46 -3.03 3.90
C LEU A 82 1.96 -1.80 4.68
N GLY A 83 1.73 -0.61 4.13
CA GLY A 83 1.94 0.66 4.83
C GLY A 83 1.16 0.72 6.15
N PHE A 84 -0.09 0.27 6.13
CA PHE A 84 -0.95 0.19 7.31
C PHE A 84 -0.41 -0.82 8.35
N ILE A 85 -0.18 -2.09 8.02
CA ILE A 85 0.22 -3.09 9.02
C ILE A 85 1.63 -2.84 9.58
N SER A 86 2.48 -2.15 8.80
CA SER A 86 3.81 -1.71 9.22
C SER A 86 3.73 -0.75 10.42
N ALA A 87 2.82 0.22 10.34
CA ALA A 87 2.62 1.26 11.34
C ALA A 87 1.70 0.82 12.49
N ASN A 88 0.82 -0.17 12.25
CA ASN A 88 -0.26 -0.55 13.15
C ASN A 88 -0.14 -2.00 13.64
N ARG A 89 1.04 -2.41 14.13
CA ARG A 89 1.33 -3.81 14.52
C ARG A 89 0.41 -4.42 15.58
N LYS A 90 -0.29 -3.59 16.36
CA LYS A 90 -1.25 -4.01 17.40
C LYS A 90 -2.69 -4.08 16.90
N VAL A 91 -2.94 -3.61 15.67
CA VAL A 91 -4.27 -3.66 15.06
C VAL A 91 -4.38 -4.99 14.33
N GLU A 92 -5.28 -5.84 14.81
CA GLU A 92 -5.66 -7.08 14.15
C GLU A 92 -6.74 -6.75 13.12
N MET A 93 -6.32 -6.58 11.86
CA MET A 93 -7.19 -6.34 10.73
C MET A 93 -6.66 -7.17 9.57
N SER A 94 -7.52 -8.00 8.98
CA SER A 94 -7.15 -8.79 7.81
C SER A 94 -7.08 -7.91 6.56
N TYR A 95 -6.59 -8.47 5.45
CA TYR A 95 -6.57 -7.75 4.18
C TYR A 95 -7.98 -7.46 3.67
N GLU A 96 -8.88 -8.44 3.75
CA GLU A 96 -10.29 -8.28 3.37
C GLU A 96 -11.00 -7.24 4.24
N ASP A 97 -10.83 -7.31 5.58
CA ASP A 97 -11.40 -6.30 6.49
C ASP A 97 -10.89 -4.89 6.22
N PHE A 98 -9.63 -4.78 5.77
CA PHE A 98 -9.04 -3.51 5.38
C PHE A 98 -9.70 -2.98 4.11
N LEU A 99 -9.84 -3.82 3.07
CA LEU A 99 -10.47 -3.44 1.80
C LEU A 99 -11.93 -3.02 2.00
N ASP A 100 -12.68 -3.75 2.84
CA ASP A 100 -14.07 -3.42 3.16
C ASP A 100 -14.24 -2.04 3.82
N ARG A 101 -13.18 -1.54 4.49
CA ARG A 101 -13.17 -0.25 5.18
C ARG A 101 -12.44 0.84 4.39
N TYR A 102 -11.79 0.47 3.29
CA TYR A 102 -10.97 1.35 2.47
C TYR A 102 -11.82 1.85 1.30
N HIS A 103 -12.15 3.13 1.34
CA HIS A 103 -13.09 3.75 0.40
C HIS A 103 -12.48 4.93 -0.38
N TYR A 104 -11.16 4.97 -0.50
CA TYR A 104 -10.50 5.96 -1.34
C TYR A 104 -10.73 5.61 -2.80
N SER A 105 -10.81 6.63 -3.64
CA SER A 105 -10.82 6.47 -5.09
C SER A 105 -9.49 5.90 -5.60
N VAL A 106 -9.48 5.44 -6.85
CA VAL A 106 -8.26 4.98 -7.53
C VAL A 106 -7.18 6.07 -7.55
N MET A 107 -7.58 7.33 -7.73
CA MET A 107 -6.63 8.46 -7.76
C MET A 107 -6.03 8.74 -6.38
N GLU A 108 -6.85 8.78 -5.33
CA GLU A 108 -6.37 8.93 -3.95
C GLU A 108 -5.48 7.75 -3.53
N THR A 109 -5.80 6.54 -4.01
CA THR A 109 -5.00 5.34 -3.79
C THR A 109 -3.64 5.43 -4.49
N ALA A 110 -3.61 5.91 -5.74
CA ALA A 110 -2.38 6.12 -6.48
C ALA A 110 -1.48 7.20 -5.84
N GLU A 111 -2.08 8.28 -5.34
CA GLU A 111 -1.37 9.35 -4.62
C GLU A 111 -0.76 8.81 -3.32
N LEU A 112 -1.56 8.15 -2.47
CA LEU A 112 -1.07 7.55 -1.23
C LEU A 112 -0.01 6.48 -1.48
N TYR A 113 -0.20 5.64 -2.49
CA TYR A 113 0.79 4.67 -2.93
C TYR A 113 2.12 5.38 -3.27
N GLY A 114 2.06 6.44 -4.07
CA GLY A 114 3.23 7.21 -4.47
C GLY A 114 3.96 7.82 -3.29
N GLU A 115 3.23 8.48 -2.39
CA GLU A 115 3.79 9.05 -1.16
C GLU A 115 4.44 7.98 -0.27
N LEU A 116 3.82 6.81 -0.12
CA LEU A 116 4.37 5.70 0.66
C LEU A 116 5.68 5.17 0.07
N ILE A 117 5.80 5.15 -1.26
CA ILE A 117 7.04 4.73 -1.93
C ILE A 117 8.12 5.79 -1.76
N GLU A 118 7.82 7.04 -2.07
CA GLU A 118 8.75 8.17 -1.97
C GLU A 118 9.33 8.27 -0.57
N ASP A 119 8.48 8.25 0.47
CA ASP A 119 8.92 8.28 1.87
C ASP A 119 9.80 7.07 2.25
N ALA A 120 9.58 5.92 1.62
CA ALA A 120 10.34 4.70 1.92
C ALA A 120 11.73 4.72 1.29
N VAL A 121 11.86 5.31 0.10
CA VAL A 121 13.14 5.52 -0.58
C VAL A 121 13.92 6.65 0.08
N ASP A 122 13.27 7.77 0.38
CA ASP A 122 13.86 8.91 1.09
C ASP A 122 14.30 8.56 2.51
N ARG A 123 13.71 7.51 3.11
CA ARG A 123 14.00 7.08 4.48
C ARG A 123 15.44 6.65 4.69
N GLU A 124 16.12 6.11 3.69
CA GLU A 124 17.45 5.54 3.89
C GLU A 124 18.29 5.49 2.63
N GLU A 125 19.42 6.19 2.67
CA GLU A 125 20.52 6.03 1.72
C GLU A 125 21.09 4.60 1.67
N ASN A 126 20.66 3.59 2.48
CA ASN A 126 21.26 2.23 2.40
C ASN A 126 20.49 0.95 2.85
N ASN A 127 19.47 0.88 3.73
CA ASN A 127 18.91 -0.46 4.14
C ASN A 127 17.49 -0.79 3.66
N PHE A 128 16.59 0.18 3.49
CA PHE A 128 15.31 -0.08 2.80
C PHE A 128 15.56 -0.37 1.32
N ALA A 129 16.24 0.54 0.61
CA ALA A 129 16.59 0.39 -0.80
C ALA A 129 17.32 -0.94 -1.05
N LYS A 130 18.33 -1.28 -0.24
CA LYS A 130 19.05 -2.56 -0.34
C LYS A 130 18.18 -3.78 -0.05
N GLY A 131 17.37 -3.76 1.01
CA GLY A 131 16.46 -4.86 1.34
C GLY A 131 15.38 -5.07 0.27
N PHE A 132 15.02 -3.99 -0.42
CA PHE A 132 14.10 -3.96 -1.53
C PHE A 132 14.75 -4.47 -2.83
N GLU A 133 15.95 -4.00 -3.19
CA GLU A 133 16.77 -4.51 -4.30
C GLU A 133 17.04 -6.02 -4.15
N ASP A 134 17.56 -6.47 -3.01
CA ASP A 134 17.79 -7.89 -2.70
C ASP A 134 16.51 -8.74 -2.86
N SER A 135 15.36 -8.11 -2.62
CA SER A 135 14.05 -8.72 -2.71
C SER A 135 13.50 -8.78 -4.13
N ALA A 136 13.96 -7.89 -5.02
CA ALA A 136 13.59 -7.82 -6.44
C ALA A 136 14.54 -8.61 -7.35
N ASP A 137 15.85 -8.58 -7.07
CA ASP A 137 16.91 -9.16 -7.92
C ASP A 137 17.02 -10.69 -7.86
N LYS A 138 16.47 -11.34 -6.82
CA LYS A 138 16.41 -12.82 -6.74
C LYS A 138 15.62 -13.49 -7.87
N SER A 139 15.02 -12.73 -8.78
CA SER A 139 14.44 -13.22 -10.03
C SER A 139 15.47 -13.52 -11.14
N LYS A 140 16.70 -12.98 -11.08
CA LYS A 140 17.71 -13.15 -12.16
C LYS A 140 18.68 -14.33 -11.98
N SER A 141 18.78 -14.98 -10.82
CA SER A 141 19.73 -16.08 -10.60
C SER A 141 19.09 -17.49 -10.58
N GLY A 142 18.04 -17.69 -11.37
CA GLY A 142 17.35 -18.97 -11.54
C GLY A 142 17.51 -19.57 -12.93
N LYS A 143 18.72 -19.52 -13.50
CA LYS A 143 19.12 -20.38 -14.64
C LYS A 143 20.52 -20.92 -14.36
N LYS A 144 20.58 -22.11 -13.78
CA LYS A 144 21.66 -23.06 -13.97
C LYS A 144 21.04 -24.37 -14.43
#